data_AF-Q2UCA5-F1
#
_entry.id   AF-Q2UCA5-F1
#
_cell.length_a   1.000
_cell.length_b   1.000
_cell.length_c   1.000
_cell.angle_alpha   90.00
_cell.angle_beta   90.00
_cell.angle_gamma   90.00
#
_symmetry.space_group_name_H-M   'P 1'
#
loop_
_entity.id
_entity.type
_entity.pdbx_description
1 polymer ?
#
loop_
_entity_poly.entity_id
_entity_poly.type
_entity_poly.pdbx_seq_one_letter_code
_entity_poly.pdbx_strand_id
1 'polypeptide(L)'
;MESNYYTTIFAVQCCLRLWLVAPQTPSPRHIILTSSTAAFLGLPGYIAYTPTKVAIRALADTLRQELLLYGKDAFRVHCCFPGTFLSESFSQGQEHKPGLTKVLEGTSMPQEDLEQKIPGAREVARKIVWGLEKGKTYIAVDFQTELLLNNMRGPSPRFWAVCDFFLGLLASFVWWIVRIDFDRKTTRYGATRNARDSRV
;
A
#
# COMPACT_ATOMS: atom_id res chain seq x y z
N MET A 1 -5.88 -4.87 13.45
CA MET A 1 -6.26 -6.11 12.74
C MET A 1 -7.74 -6.13 12.42
N GLU A 2 -8.63 -5.87 13.38
CA GLU A 2 -10.09 -5.91 13.19
C GLU A 2 -10.60 -5.06 12.02
N SER A 3 -10.44 -3.74 12.11
CA SER A 3 -10.96 -2.80 11.10
C SER A 3 -10.37 -2.99 9.70
N ASN A 4 -9.05 -3.25 9.61
CA ASN A 4 -8.36 -3.33 8.31
C ASN A 4 -8.39 -4.73 7.69
N TYR A 5 -8.12 -5.79 8.46
CA TYR A 5 -7.92 -7.13 7.89
C TYR A 5 -9.16 -8.01 8.07
N TYR A 6 -9.69 -8.13 9.29
CA TYR A 6 -10.83 -9.00 9.55
C TYR A 6 -12.10 -8.51 8.84
N THR A 7 -12.37 -7.21 8.84
CA THR A 7 -13.47 -6.64 8.05
C THR A 7 -13.34 -6.99 6.57
N THR A 8 -12.14 -6.89 6.00
CA THR A 8 -11.89 -7.20 4.59
C THR A 8 -12.08 -8.69 4.29
N ILE A 9 -11.46 -9.59 5.06
CA ILE A 9 -11.55 -11.03 4.78
C ILE A 9 -12.97 -11.57 4.98
N PHE A 10 -13.70 -11.10 5.99
CA PHE A 10 -15.07 -11.54 6.22
C PHE A 10 -16.03 -10.99 5.15
N ALA A 11 -15.88 -9.73 4.74
CA ALA A 11 -16.66 -9.18 3.63
C ALA A 11 -16.44 -9.99 2.34
N VAL A 12 -15.17 -10.28 2.01
CA VAL A 12 -14.80 -11.13 0.87
C VAL A 12 -15.41 -12.52 0.99
N GLN A 13 -15.29 -13.17 2.15
CA GLN A 13 -15.83 -14.50 2.37
C GLN A 13 -17.35 -14.55 2.17
N CYS A 14 -18.07 -13.56 2.71
CA CYS A 14 -19.52 -13.44 2.54
C CYS A 14 -19.90 -13.25 1.06
N CYS A 15 -19.22 -12.36 0.34
CA CYS A 15 -19.46 -12.17 -1.10
C CYS A 15 -19.20 -13.45 -1.90
N LEU A 16 -18.10 -14.16 -1.61
CA LEU A 16 -17.75 -15.39 -2.30
C LEU A 16 -18.77 -16.50 -2.08
N ARG A 17 -19.26 -16.70 -0.84
CA ARG A 17 -20.31 -17.69 -0.57
C ARG A 17 -21.56 -17.47 -1.42
N LEU A 18 -21.94 -16.21 -1.64
CA LEU A 18 -23.08 -15.85 -2.49
C LEU A 18 -22.76 -16.02 -3.98
N TRP A 19 -21.55 -15.63 -4.40
CA TRP A 19 -21.16 -15.66 -5.81
C TRP A 19 -20.91 -17.07 -6.34
N LEU A 20 -20.43 -18.00 -5.50
CA LEU A 20 -20.14 -19.37 -5.89
C LEU A 20 -21.39 -20.22 -6.16
N VAL A 21 -22.54 -19.87 -5.55
CA VAL A 21 -23.82 -20.53 -5.82
C VAL A 21 -24.67 -19.80 -6.87
N ALA A 22 -24.27 -18.58 -7.23
CA ALA A 22 -24.94 -17.81 -8.27
C ALA A 22 -24.49 -18.26 -9.67
N PRO A 23 -25.36 -18.15 -10.70
CA PRO A 23 -24.95 -18.37 -12.07
C PRO A 23 -23.76 -17.49 -12.47
N GLN A 24 -22.90 -18.03 -13.35
CA GLN A 24 -21.81 -17.27 -13.93
C GLN A 24 -22.34 -16.13 -14.80
N THR A 25 -21.64 -15.00 -14.74
CA THR A 25 -21.96 -13.81 -15.52
C THR A 25 -21.07 -13.77 -16.78
N PRO A 26 -21.52 -13.10 -17.88
CA PRO A 26 -20.68 -12.92 -19.07
C PRO A 26 -19.37 -12.17 -18.80
N SER A 27 -19.35 -11.33 -17.77
CA SER A 27 -18.15 -10.63 -17.29
C SER A 27 -17.64 -11.23 -15.97
N PRO A 28 -16.31 -11.23 -15.73
CA PRO A 28 -15.75 -11.65 -14.46
C PRO A 28 -16.28 -10.80 -13.31
N ARG A 29 -16.42 -11.40 -12.13
CA ARG A 29 -16.68 -10.67 -10.89
C ARG A 29 -15.36 -10.16 -10.31
N HIS A 30 -15.33 -8.91 -9.87
CA HIS A 30 -14.11 -8.26 -9.41
C HIS A 30 -14.10 -8.07 -7.89
N ILE A 31 -13.01 -8.46 -7.24
CA ILE A 31 -12.70 -8.15 -5.85
C ILE A 31 -11.55 -7.14 -5.85
N ILE A 32 -11.77 -5.98 -5.24
CA ILE A 32 -10.78 -4.90 -5.18
C ILE A 32 -10.42 -4.69 -3.71
N LEU A 33 -9.20 -5.03 -3.35
CA LEU A 33 -8.67 -4.92 -1.99
C LEU A 33 -7.86 -3.64 -1.84
N THR A 34 -8.13 -2.86 -0.80
CA THR A 34 -7.42 -1.60 -0.53
C THR A 34 -6.38 -1.79 0.57
N SER A 35 -5.13 -1.99 0.15
CA SER A 35 -3.98 -2.04 1.05
C SER A 35 -3.40 -0.63 1.27
N SER A 36 -2.09 -0.45 1.21
CA SER A 36 -1.36 0.82 1.28
C SER A 36 0.08 0.60 0.80
N THR A 37 0.76 1.66 0.38
CA THR A 37 2.22 1.66 0.21
C THR A 37 2.97 1.18 1.46
N ALA A 38 2.39 1.37 2.66
CA ALA A 38 2.92 0.84 3.91
C ALA A 38 3.03 -0.70 3.94
N ALA A 39 2.37 -1.42 3.03
CA ALA A 39 2.54 -2.87 2.87
C ALA A 39 3.93 -3.27 2.34
N PHE A 40 4.71 -2.31 1.85
CA PHE A 40 6.06 -2.53 1.32
C PHE A 40 7.14 -1.80 2.15
N LEU A 41 6.74 -1.08 3.19
CA LEU A 41 7.64 -0.22 3.96
C LEU A 41 7.19 -0.13 5.41
N GLY A 42 8.05 -0.58 6.32
CA GLY A 42 7.88 -0.36 7.76
C GLY A 42 8.38 1.01 8.17
N LEU A 43 7.56 1.77 8.89
CA LEU A 43 7.93 3.06 9.49
C LEU A 43 7.67 3.05 11.00
N PRO A 44 8.57 3.64 11.82
CA PRO A 44 8.26 3.98 13.19
C PRO A 44 6.95 4.75 13.27
N GLY A 45 6.08 4.42 14.24
CA GLY A 45 4.73 4.96 14.35
C GLY A 45 3.64 4.19 13.60
N TYR A 46 4.00 3.33 12.63
CA TYR A 46 3.06 2.50 11.87
C TYR A 46 3.07 1.02 12.26
N ILE A 47 3.69 0.66 13.38
CA ILE A 47 3.86 -0.74 13.80
C ILE A 47 2.53 -1.51 13.91
N ALA A 48 1.44 -0.85 14.31
CA ALA A 48 0.12 -1.48 14.39
C ALA A 48 -0.68 -1.42 13.07
N TYR A 49 -0.26 -0.56 12.13
CA TYR A 49 -0.93 -0.35 10.85
C TYR A 49 -0.32 -1.20 9.73
N THR A 50 1.01 -1.12 9.54
CA THR A 50 1.76 -1.80 8.48
C THR A 50 1.44 -3.29 8.38
N PRO A 51 1.48 -4.10 9.46
CA PRO A 51 1.17 -5.53 9.38
C PRO A 51 -0.22 -5.82 8.83
N THR A 52 -1.21 -4.97 9.13
CA THR A 52 -2.58 -5.15 8.64
C THR A 52 -2.67 -4.95 7.12
N LYS A 53 -1.88 -4.03 6.56
CA LYS A 53 -1.82 -3.77 5.12
C LYS A 53 -0.98 -4.82 4.38
N VAL A 54 0.09 -5.32 5.01
CA VAL A 54 0.83 -6.50 4.53
C VAL A 54 -0.08 -7.73 4.45
N ALA A 55 -0.91 -7.97 5.48
CA ALA A 55 -1.85 -9.09 5.49
C ALA A 55 -2.89 -9.03 4.35
N ILE A 56 -3.38 -7.82 4.00
CA ILE A 56 -4.27 -7.64 2.84
C ILE A 56 -3.57 -8.01 1.52
N ARG A 57 -2.28 -7.68 1.37
CA ARG A 57 -1.50 -8.09 0.19
C ARG A 57 -1.39 -9.61 0.11
N ALA A 58 -1.06 -10.27 1.22
CA ALA A 58 -0.96 -11.73 1.26
C ALA A 58 -2.31 -12.41 0.97
N LEU A 59 -3.42 -11.82 1.47
CA LEU A 59 -4.77 -12.24 1.12
C LEU A 59 -5.02 -12.13 -0.38
N ALA A 60 -4.60 -11.04 -1.02
CA ALA A 60 -4.76 -10.86 -2.47
C ALA A 60 -4.03 -11.94 -3.29
N ASP A 61 -2.76 -12.23 -2.95
CA ASP A 61 -1.97 -13.27 -3.62
C ASP A 61 -2.63 -14.65 -3.49
N THR A 62 -3.03 -15.00 -2.27
CA THR A 62 -3.63 -16.30 -1.94
C THR A 62 -5.00 -16.46 -2.60
N LEU A 63 -5.88 -15.47 -2.40
CA LEU A 63 -7.25 -15.50 -2.92
C LEU A 63 -7.27 -15.57 -4.44
N ARG A 64 -6.33 -14.88 -5.13
CA ARG A 64 -6.22 -14.98 -6.58
C ARG A 64 -5.94 -16.41 -7.02
N GLN A 65 -5.07 -17.15 -6.32
CA GLN A 65 -4.79 -18.55 -6.67
C GLN A 65 -5.98 -19.46 -6.36
N GLU A 66 -6.65 -19.26 -5.24
CA GLU A 66 -7.86 -20.02 -4.89
C GLU A 66 -8.97 -19.82 -5.93
N LEU A 67 -9.19 -18.58 -6.39
CA LEU A 67 -10.26 -18.29 -7.34
C LEU A 67 -9.97 -18.75 -8.77
N LEU A 68 -8.71 -19.05 -9.12
CA LEU A 68 -8.38 -19.66 -10.41
C LEU A 68 -8.97 -21.08 -10.54
N LEU A 69 -9.29 -21.76 -9.44
CA LEU A 69 -9.95 -23.07 -9.45
C LEU A 69 -11.34 -23.04 -10.12
N TYR A 70 -11.97 -21.86 -10.17
CA TYR A 70 -13.30 -21.67 -10.76
C TYR A 70 -13.26 -21.16 -12.21
N GLY A 71 -12.07 -21.08 -12.80
CA GLY A 71 -11.86 -20.62 -14.17
C GLY A 71 -11.24 -19.22 -14.24
N LYS A 72 -10.41 -19.02 -15.27
CA LYS A 72 -9.59 -17.80 -15.44
C LYS A 72 -10.40 -16.51 -15.60
N ASP A 73 -11.62 -16.62 -16.11
CA ASP A 73 -12.48 -15.48 -16.44
C ASP A 73 -13.73 -15.37 -15.55
N ALA A 74 -13.85 -16.21 -14.51
CA ALA A 74 -14.97 -16.14 -13.56
C ALA A 74 -14.75 -15.01 -12.53
N PHE A 75 -13.53 -14.89 -12.00
CA PHE A 75 -13.20 -13.96 -10.94
C PHE A 75 -11.87 -13.24 -11.19
N ARG A 76 -11.79 -11.98 -10.78
CA ARG A 76 -10.55 -11.20 -10.79
C ARG A 76 -10.31 -10.55 -9.44
N VAL A 77 -9.13 -10.80 -8.88
CA VAL A 77 -8.68 -10.18 -7.63
C VAL A 77 -7.68 -9.08 -7.96
N HIS A 78 -7.92 -7.91 -7.39
CA HIS A 78 -7.07 -6.74 -7.50
C HIS A 78 -6.69 -6.27 -6.10
N CYS A 79 -5.47 -5.75 -5.95
CA CYS A 79 -5.03 -5.07 -4.74
C CYS A 79 -4.39 -3.74 -5.11
N CYS A 80 -4.96 -2.65 -4.60
CA CYS A 80 -4.41 -1.32 -4.76
C CYS A 80 -3.59 -0.90 -3.54
N PHE A 81 -2.55 -0.13 -3.83
CA PHE A 81 -1.57 0.35 -2.85
C PHE A 81 -1.52 1.88 -2.96
N PRO A 82 -2.49 2.59 -2.38
CA PRO A 82 -2.40 4.04 -2.30
C PRO A 82 -1.27 4.45 -1.35
N GLY A 83 -0.48 5.43 -1.78
CA GLY A 83 0.42 6.21 -0.93
C GLY A 83 -0.34 7.22 -0.09
N THR A 84 0.36 8.24 0.39
CA THR A 84 -0.27 9.35 1.12
C THR A 84 -1.16 10.15 0.17
N PHE A 85 -2.40 10.43 0.59
CA PHE A 85 -3.34 11.26 -0.15
C PHE A 85 -4.19 12.11 0.81
N LEU A 86 -4.69 13.25 0.32
CA LEU A 86 -5.50 14.16 1.12
C LEU A 86 -6.86 13.53 1.40
N SER A 87 -7.14 13.33 2.68
CA SER A 87 -8.40 12.84 3.23
C SER A 87 -8.59 13.40 4.63
N GLU A 88 -9.82 13.38 5.12
CA GLU A 88 -10.13 13.79 6.49
C GLU A 88 -9.36 12.94 7.53
N SER A 89 -9.21 11.64 7.28
CA SER A 89 -8.41 10.76 8.14
C SER A 89 -6.92 11.10 8.11
N PHE A 90 -6.41 11.62 6.99
CA PHE A 90 -5.01 12.05 6.90
C PHE A 90 -4.77 13.30 7.77
N SER A 91 -5.62 14.33 7.70
CA SER A 91 -5.45 15.54 8.50
C SER A 91 -5.53 15.26 10.00
N GLN A 92 -6.56 14.53 10.45
CA GLN A 92 -6.73 14.12 11.86
C GLN A 92 -5.56 13.24 12.35
N GLY A 93 -5.11 12.30 11.51
CA GLY A 93 -3.98 11.43 11.83
C GLY A 93 -2.65 12.18 11.87
N GLN A 94 -2.49 13.21 11.04
CA GLN A 94 -1.27 14.00 10.96
C GLN A 94 -0.99 14.76 12.26
N GLU A 95 -2.01 15.23 12.98
CA GLU A 95 -1.84 15.92 14.26
C GLU A 95 -1.16 15.01 15.30
N HIS A 96 -1.62 13.77 15.41
CA HIS A 96 -1.17 12.80 16.41
C HIS A 96 0.04 11.98 15.98
N LYS A 97 0.46 12.10 14.72
CA LYS A 97 1.55 11.30 14.15
C LYS A 97 2.90 11.68 14.79
N PRO A 98 3.72 10.69 15.22
CA PRO A 98 5.04 10.99 15.78
C PRO A 98 5.91 11.79 14.81
N GLY A 99 6.70 12.73 15.35
CA GLY A 99 7.55 13.60 14.52
C GLY A 99 8.55 12.82 13.65
N LEU A 100 9.11 11.73 14.16
CA LEU A 100 9.98 10.85 13.37
C LEU A 100 9.25 10.27 12.15
N THR A 101 8.01 9.82 12.32
CA THR A 101 7.19 9.30 11.22
C THR A 101 6.99 10.37 10.15
N LYS A 102 6.66 11.61 10.55
CA LYS A 102 6.51 12.73 9.62
C LYS A 102 7.79 13.00 8.82
N VAL A 103 8.95 12.94 9.47
CA VAL A 103 10.25 13.12 8.82
C VAL A 103 10.53 12.02 7.79
N LEU A 104 10.25 10.76 8.13
CA LEU A 104 10.50 9.62 7.24
C LEU A 104 9.52 9.57 6.06
N GLU A 105 8.26 9.97 6.27
CA GLU A 105 7.29 10.10 5.19
C GLU A 105 7.50 11.34 4.31
N GLY A 106 8.34 12.28 4.75
CA GLY A 106 8.48 13.59 4.09
C GLY A 106 7.25 14.48 4.27
N THR A 107 6.47 14.28 5.34
CA THR A 107 5.24 15.06 5.65
C THR A 107 5.46 16.08 6.77
N SER A 108 6.70 16.42 7.09
CA SER A 108 7.06 17.41 8.13
C SER A 108 6.91 18.87 7.69
N MET A 109 6.36 19.13 6.51
CA MET A 109 6.17 20.47 5.94
C MET A 109 4.86 21.12 6.46
N PRO A 110 4.69 22.44 6.31
CA PRO A 110 3.42 23.12 6.58
C PRO A 110 2.25 22.50 5.79
N GLN A 111 1.03 22.63 6.33
CA GLN A 111 -0.15 22.02 5.73
C GLN A 111 -0.41 22.50 4.30
N GLU A 112 -0.20 23.78 4.03
CA GLU A 112 -0.34 24.38 2.69
C GLU A 112 0.56 23.69 1.64
N ASP A 113 1.82 23.43 1.99
CA ASP A 113 2.77 22.73 1.12
C ASP A 113 2.39 21.24 0.93
N LEU A 114 1.81 20.63 1.96
CA LEU A 114 1.32 19.25 1.89
C LEU A 114 0.13 19.16 0.93
N GLU A 115 -0.80 20.10 1.01
CA GLU A 115 -1.98 20.14 0.15
C GLU A 115 -1.63 20.33 -1.34
N GLN A 116 -0.53 21.01 -1.64
CA GLN A 116 -0.04 21.16 -3.02
C GLN A 116 0.68 19.91 -3.55
N LYS A 117 1.41 19.19 -2.69
CA LYS A 117 2.24 18.04 -3.11
C LYS A 117 1.49 16.70 -3.08
N ILE A 118 0.51 16.56 -2.21
CA ILE A 118 -0.19 15.30 -1.97
C ILE A 118 -1.45 15.25 -2.83
N PRO A 119 -1.69 14.16 -3.60
CA PRO A 119 -2.87 14.06 -4.44
C PRO A 119 -4.16 13.95 -3.61
N GLY A 120 -5.26 14.47 -4.14
CA GLY A 120 -6.59 14.31 -3.53
C GLY A 120 -7.17 12.91 -3.71
N ALA A 121 -8.11 12.52 -2.84
CA ALA A 121 -8.79 11.21 -2.89
C ALA A 121 -9.42 10.90 -4.26
N ARG A 122 -10.00 11.90 -4.94
CA ARG A 122 -10.59 11.72 -6.28
C ARG A 122 -9.55 11.38 -7.34
N GLU A 123 -8.37 11.99 -7.27
CA GLU A 123 -7.28 11.69 -8.19
C GLU A 123 -6.75 10.27 -7.97
N VAL A 124 -6.58 9.87 -6.71
CA VAL A 124 -6.18 8.51 -6.33
C VAL A 124 -7.20 7.49 -6.83
N ALA A 125 -8.50 7.72 -6.61
CA ALA A 125 -9.56 6.85 -7.10
C ALA A 125 -9.51 6.69 -8.63
N ARG A 126 -9.32 7.79 -9.37
CA ARG A 126 -9.17 7.76 -10.84
C ARG A 126 -7.99 6.89 -11.28
N LYS A 127 -6.84 7.00 -10.61
CA LYS A 127 -5.66 6.16 -10.91
C LYS A 127 -5.91 4.68 -10.61
N ILE A 128 -6.64 4.38 -9.53
CA ILE A 128 -7.04 3.00 -9.19
C ILE A 128 -7.96 2.43 -10.27
N VAL A 129 -9.03 3.15 -10.64
CA VAL A 129 -9.96 2.74 -11.69
C VAL A 129 -9.25 2.51 -13.02
N TRP A 130 -8.36 3.43 -13.41
CA TRP A 130 -7.54 3.25 -14.61
C TRP A 130 -6.67 1.98 -14.55
N GLY A 131 -6.09 1.66 -13.40
CA GLY A 131 -5.34 0.42 -13.20
C GLY A 131 -6.23 -0.84 -13.33
N LEU A 132 -7.45 -0.78 -12.81
CA LEU A 132 -8.45 -1.84 -12.91
C LEU A 132 -8.86 -2.09 -14.37
N GLU A 133 -9.15 -1.03 -15.12
CA GLU A 133 -9.50 -1.09 -16.54
C GLU A 133 -8.38 -1.70 -17.40
N LYS A 134 -7.12 -1.46 -17.03
CA LYS A 134 -5.95 -2.11 -17.67
C LYS A 134 -5.78 -3.58 -17.29
N GLY A 135 -6.57 -4.08 -16.34
CA GLY A 135 -6.47 -5.47 -15.87
C GLY A 135 -5.29 -5.72 -14.93
N LYS A 136 -4.73 -4.69 -14.30
CA LYS A 136 -3.63 -4.86 -13.35
C LYS A 136 -4.11 -5.58 -12.10
N THR A 137 -3.46 -6.68 -11.71
CA THR A 137 -3.70 -7.33 -10.41
C THR A 137 -3.26 -6.41 -9.27
N TYR A 138 -2.04 -5.87 -9.35
CA TYR A 138 -1.48 -4.96 -8.36
C TYR A 138 -1.40 -3.54 -8.91
N ILE A 139 -2.00 -2.61 -8.17
CA ILE A 139 -2.19 -1.23 -8.62
C ILE A 139 -1.46 -0.29 -7.68
N ALA A 140 -0.25 0.10 -8.06
CA ALA A 140 0.45 1.22 -7.46
C ALA A 140 -0.11 2.54 -8.03
N VAL A 141 -0.37 3.51 -7.15
CA VAL A 141 -0.97 4.79 -7.52
C VAL A 141 0.08 5.83 -7.93
N ASP A 142 1.33 5.60 -7.57
CA ASP A 142 2.47 6.48 -7.81
C ASP A 142 3.75 5.69 -8.05
N PHE A 143 4.78 6.36 -8.57
CA PHE A 143 6.04 5.72 -8.94
C PHE A 143 6.83 5.21 -7.72
N GLN A 144 6.76 5.87 -6.57
CA GLN A 144 7.46 5.42 -5.36
C GLN A 144 6.88 4.07 -4.91
N THR A 145 5.56 3.95 -4.94
CA THR A 145 4.85 2.72 -4.62
C THR A 145 5.12 1.63 -5.64
N GLU A 146 5.21 1.95 -6.93
CA GLU A 146 5.59 0.97 -7.97
C GLU A 146 7.02 0.46 -7.75
N LEU A 147 7.96 1.34 -7.40
CA LEU A 147 9.34 0.97 -7.07
C LEU A 147 9.39 0.04 -5.84
N LEU A 148 8.68 0.40 -4.76
CA LEU A 148 8.59 -0.41 -3.54
C LEU A 148 7.91 -1.77 -3.78
N LEU A 149 6.83 -1.79 -4.57
CA LEU A 149 6.16 -3.02 -4.98
C LEU A 149 7.13 -3.95 -5.71
N ASN A 150 7.93 -3.41 -6.65
CA ASN A 150 8.89 -4.22 -7.39
C ASN A 150 10.09 -4.66 -6.55
N ASN A 151 10.48 -3.90 -5.52
CA ASN A 151 11.47 -4.31 -4.54
C ASN A 151 11.00 -5.52 -3.70
N MET A 152 9.74 -5.50 -3.26
CA MET A 152 9.16 -6.54 -2.40
C MET A 152 8.28 -7.53 -3.16
N ARG A 153 8.39 -7.63 -4.47
CA ARG A 153 7.44 -8.38 -5.32
C ARG A 153 7.35 -9.85 -4.99
N GLY A 154 8.49 -10.50 -4.78
CA GLY A 154 8.55 -11.97 -4.65
C GLY A 154 7.84 -12.68 -5.82
N PRO A 155 7.01 -13.70 -5.53
CA PRO A 155 6.28 -14.47 -6.55
C PRO A 155 5.00 -13.79 -7.05
N SER A 156 4.65 -12.61 -6.54
CA SER A 156 3.39 -11.95 -6.92
C SER A 156 3.33 -11.59 -8.42
N PRO A 157 2.14 -11.56 -9.05
CA PRO A 157 2.00 -11.43 -10.52
C PRO A 157 2.58 -10.15 -11.10
N ARG A 158 3.31 -10.25 -12.23
CA ARG A 158 3.83 -9.13 -13.03
C ARG A 158 2.88 -8.75 -14.15
N PHE A 159 2.70 -7.44 -14.35
CA PHE A 159 1.89 -6.93 -15.45
C PHE A 159 2.80 -6.69 -16.66
N TRP A 160 3.91 -5.96 -16.48
CA TRP A 160 4.94 -5.77 -17.50
C TRP A 160 6.20 -6.56 -17.11
N ALA A 161 6.19 -7.88 -17.28
CA ALA A 161 7.20 -8.78 -16.70
C ALA A 161 8.67 -8.31 -16.84
N VAL A 162 9.05 -7.83 -18.02
CA VAL A 162 10.41 -7.34 -18.31
C VAL A 162 10.70 -6.01 -17.62
N CYS A 163 9.83 -5.00 -17.81
CA CYS A 163 10.01 -3.67 -17.20
C CYS A 163 10.00 -3.76 -15.67
N ASP A 164 9.07 -4.54 -15.13
CA ASP A 164 8.90 -4.81 -13.71
C ASP A 164 10.13 -5.50 -13.11
N PHE A 165 10.77 -6.40 -13.86
CA PHE A 165 12.01 -7.06 -13.44
C PHE A 165 13.16 -6.06 -13.33
N PHE A 166 13.39 -5.22 -14.35
CA PHE A 166 14.42 -4.18 -14.30
C PHE A 166 14.13 -3.13 -13.23
N LEU A 167 12.86 -2.77 -13.04
CA LEU A 167 12.46 -1.87 -11.97
C LEU A 167 12.75 -2.46 -10.60
N GLY A 168 12.60 -3.79 -10.43
CA GLY A 168 13.03 -4.51 -9.23
C GLY A 168 14.53 -4.41 -8.97
N LEU A 169 15.37 -4.60 -10.01
CA LEU A 169 16.83 -4.45 -9.88
C LEU A 169 17.22 -3.03 -9.47
N LEU A 170 16.62 -2.03 -10.12
CA LEU A 170 16.80 -0.62 -9.76
C LEU A 170 16.35 -0.37 -8.31
N ALA A 171 15.19 -0.90 -7.92
CA ALA A 171 14.63 -0.73 -6.59
C ALA A 171 15.54 -1.33 -5.51
N SER A 172 16.17 -2.48 -5.75
CA SER A 172 17.11 -3.08 -4.79
C SER A 172 18.32 -2.17 -4.53
N PHE A 173 18.83 -1.49 -5.56
CA PHE A 173 19.92 -0.52 -5.38
C PHE A 173 19.45 0.75 -4.67
N VAL A 174 18.35 1.36 -5.12
CA VAL A 174 17.79 2.57 -4.51
C VAL A 174 17.44 2.33 -3.04
N TRP A 175 16.85 1.18 -2.73
CA TRP A 175 16.43 0.83 -1.38
C TRP A 175 17.59 0.69 -0.40
N TRP A 176 18.74 0.21 -0.85
CA TRP A 176 19.94 0.17 -0.03
C TRP A 176 20.35 1.58 0.45
N ILE A 177 20.32 2.57 -0.44
CA ILE A 177 20.63 3.96 -0.13
C ILE A 177 19.56 4.56 0.80
N VAL A 178 18.27 4.37 0.46
CA VAL A 178 17.15 4.89 1.25
C VAL A 178 17.15 4.33 2.67
N ARG A 179 17.44 3.03 2.83
CA ARG A 179 17.57 2.40 4.16
C ARG A 179 18.65 3.10 4.99
N ILE A 180 19.84 3.32 4.43
CA ILE A 180 20.93 4.00 5.14
C ILE A 180 20.50 5.42 5.55
N ASP A 181 19.81 6.15 4.67
CA ASP A 181 19.28 7.48 4.99
C ASP A 181 18.23 7.43 6.12
N PHE A 182 17.32 6.44 6.10
CA PHE A 182 16.30 6.26 7.13
C PHE A 182 16.90 5.94 8.50
N ASP A 183 17.91 5.04 8.54
CA ASP A 183 18.64 4.70 9.76
C ASP A 183 19.39 5.94 10.31
N ARG A 184 20.01 6.73 9.43
CA ARG A 184 20.68 7.99 9.80
C ARG A 184 19.70 9.04 10.33
N LYS A 185 18.54 9.21 9.69
CA LYS A 185 17.49 10.14 10.15
C LYS A 185 16.96 9.72 11.52
N THR A 186 16.74 8.44 11.72
CA THR A 186 16.24 7.89 12.99
C THR A 186 17.23 8.09 14.13
N THR A 187 18.51 7.75 13.92
CA THR A 187 19.57 7.94 14.92
C THR A 187 19.80 9.42 15.24
N ARG A 188 19.81 10.30 14.24
CA ARG A 188 19.89 11.76 14.44
C ARG A 188 18.70 12.31 15.22
N TYR A 189 17.49 11.86 14.90
CA TYR A 189 16.27 12.27 15.62
C TYR A 189 16.31 11.83 17.09
N GLY A 190 16.80 10.62 17.37
CA GLY A 190 17.02 10.14 18.72
C GLY A 190 18.03 10.99 19.49
N ALA A 191 19.17 11.32 18.86
CA ALA A 191 20.20 12.15 19.48
C ALA A 191 19.70 13.58 19.81
N THR A 192 18.96 14.22 18.90
CA THR A 192 18.41 15.57 19.15
C THR A 192 17.33 15.57 20.22
N ARG A 193 16.52 14.51 20.31
CA ARG A 193 15.54 14.35 21.39
C ARG A 193 16.22 14.18 22.74
N ASN A 194 17.17 13.26 22.86
CA ASN A 194 17.87 13.02 24.12
C ASN A 194 18.62 14.27 24.62
N ALA A 195 19.19 15.06 23.71
CA ALA A 195 19.87 16.31 24.04
C ALA A 195 18.92 17.46 24.46
N ARG A 196 17.62 17.36 24.16
CA ARG A 196 16.58 18.28 24.67
C ARG A 196 16.13 17.86 26.06
N ASP A 197 15.88 16.56 26.24
CA ASP A 197 15.41 16.00 27.51
C ASP A 197 16.49 16.14 28.61
N SER A 198 17.78 16.15 28.27
CA SER A 198 18.88 16.37 29.22
C SER A 198 19.12 17.83 29.62
N ARG A 199 18.37 18.80 29.07
CA ARG A 199 18.47 20.24 29.39
C ARG A 199 17.34 20.74 30.30
N VAL A 200 16.43 19.85 30.69
CA VAL A 200 15.32 20.07 31.63
C VAL A 200 15.67 19.37 32.93
#